data_AF-A0AAU8MYZ6-F1
#
_entry.id   AF-A0AAU8MYZ6-F1
#
_cell.length_a   1.000
_cell.length_b   1.000
_cell.length_c   1.000
_cell.angle_alpha   90.00
_cell.angle_beta   90.00
_cell.angle_gamma   90.00
#
_symmetry.space_group_name_H-M   'P 1'
#
loop_
_entity.id
_entity.type
_entity.pdbx_description
1 polymer ?
#
loop_
_entity_poly.entity_id
_entity_poly.type
_entity_poly.pdbx_seq_one_letter_code
_entity_poly.pdbx_strand_id
1 'polypeptide(L)' 'MHAPIPDRRAATAPACGRRRRSGPRSPPSANSFDFTEIDRLFPHPAYGANGWASATNPGERTHRTLQEFLGFALQRA' A
#
# COMPACT_ATOMS: atom_id res chain seq x y z
N MET A 1 22.36 -10.41 33.24
CA MET A 1 21.14 -9.60 33.45
C MET A 1 20.42 -9.47 32.11
N HIS A 2 19.48 -10.37 31.82
CA HIS A 2 18.74 -10.43 30.55
C HIS A 2 17.28 -10.10 30.86
N ALA A 3 16.78 -8.99 30.33
CA ALA A 3 15.39 -8.55 30.56
C ALA A 3 14.42 -9.45 29.77
N PRO A 4 13.28 -9.87 30.35
CA PRO A 4 12.29 -10.67 29.64
C PRO A 4 11.49 -9.85 28.62
N ILE A 5 11.21 -10.45 27.47
CA ILE A 5 10.37 -9.93 26.39
C ILE A 5 8.90 -9.95 26.86
N PRO A 6 8.12 -8.86 26.75
CA PRO A 6 6.71 -8.88 27.16
C PRO A 6 5.81 -9.64 26.17
N ASP A 7 4.84 -10.36 26.76
CA ASP A 7 3.80 -11.22 26.18
C ASP A 7 2.86 -10.44 25.23
N ARG A 8 2.77 -10.88 23.97
CA ARG A 8 1.93 -10.29 22.91
C ARG A 8 0.47 -10.75 23.07
N ARG A 9 -0.22 -10.27 24.11
CA ARG A 9 -1.65 -10.52 24.32
C ARG A 9 -2.51 -9.69 23.37
N ALA A 10 -3.11 -10.41 22.42
CA ALA A 10 -4.37 -10.19 21.71
C ALA A 10 -4.99 -8.78 21.82
N ALA A 11 -4.67 -7.92 20.87
CA ALA A 11 -5.52 -6.79 20.51
C ALA A 11 -6.68 -7.32 19.65
N THR A 12 -7.86 -7.41 20.24
CA THR A 12 -9.12 -7.72 19.57
C THR A 12 -9.37 -6.68 18.47
N ALA A 13 -9.31 -7.10 17.21
CA ALA A 13 -9.65 -6.25 16.07
C ALA A 13 -11.15 -5.90 16.10
N PRO A 14 -11.55 -4.62 15.89
CA PRO A 14 -12.95 -4.29 15.75
C PRO A 14 -13.52 -4.91 14.48
N ALA A 15 -14.80 -5.28 14.55
CA ALA A 15 -15.57 -5.95 13.51
C ALA A 15 -15.28 -5.34 12.13
N CYS A 16 -14.68 -6.16 11.27
CA CYS A 16 -14.37 -5.84 9.88
C CYS A 16 -15.68 -5.51 9.13
N GLY A 17 -16.01 -4.22 9.06
CA GLY A 17 -17.14 -3.71 8.31
C GLY A 17 -17.07 -4.17 6.86
N ARG A 18 -18.10 -4.91 6.45
CA ARG A 18 -18.47 -5.37 5.11
C ARG A 18 -17.73 -4.64 3.97
N ARG A 19 -16.60 -5.17 3.51
CA ARG A 19 -15.98 -4.71 2.25
C ARG A 19 -16.97 -4.99 1.13
N ARG A 20 -17.46 -3.93 0.47
CA ARG A 20 -18.11 -4.07 -0.84
C ARG A 20 -17.09 -4.75 -1.75
N ARG A 21 -17.41 -5.94 -2.26
CA ARG A 21 -16.66 -6.56 -3.35
C ARG A 21 -16.80 -5.64 -4.56
N SER A 22 -15.81 -4.75 -4.76
CA SER A 22 -15.55 -4.21 -6.09
C SER A 22 -15.34 -5.42 -7.00
N GLY A 23 -16.15 -5.54 -8.05
CA GLY A 23 -16.00 -6.59 -9.06
C GLY A 23 -14.61 -6.58 -9.70
N PRO A 24 -14.31 -7.49 -10.64
CA PRO A 24 -13.02 -7.51 -11.30
C PRO A 24 -12.80 -6.15 -11.98
N ARG A 25 -11.95 -5.30 -11.39
CA ARG A 25 -11.38 -4.16 -12.09
C ARG A 25 -10.47 -4.80 -13.13
N SER A 26 -10.88 -4.79 -14.39
CA SER A 26 -9.93 -5.03 -15.48
C SER A 26 -8.75 -4.11 -15.23
N PRO A 27 -7.51 -4.63 -15.17
CA PRO A 27 -6.36 -3.79 -14.95
C PRO A 27 -6.37 -2.73 -16.07
N PRO A 28 -6.12 -1.44 -15.75
CA PRO A 28 -5.85 -0.49 -16.81
C PRO A 28 -4.75 -1.10 -17.68
N SER A 29 -4.96 -1.15 -18.99
CA SER A 29 -3.96 -1.65 -19.93
C SER A 29 -2.64 -0.98 -19.60
N ALA A 30 -1.59 -1.78 -19.32
CA ALA A 30 -0.28 -1.26 -18.89
C ALA A 30 0.27 -0.17 -19.83
N ASN A 31 -0.18 -0.16 -21.08
CA ASN A 31 0.11 0.86 -22.08
C ASN A 31 -0.41 2.28 -21.79
N SER A 32 -1.22 2.50 -20.75
CA SER A 32 -1.75 3.84 -20.41
C SER A 32 -0.92 4.59 -19.36
N PHE A 33 0.10 3.96 -18.76
CA PHE A 33 0.94 4.58 -17.75
C PHE A 33 2.38 4.68 -18.22
N ASP A 34 2.96 5.87 -18.11
CA ASP A 34 4.40 6.06 -18.20
C ASP A 34 5.03 5.67 -16.86
N PHE A 35 5.64 4.49 -16.82
CA PHE A 35 6.30 3.96 -15.62
C PHE A 35 7.66 4.63 -15.32
N THR A 36 8.13 5.50 -16.23
CA THR A 36 9.38 6.25 -16.07
C THR A 36 9.16 7.65 -15.51
N GLU A 37 7.91 8.10 -15.44
CA GLU A 37 7.58 9.42 -14.91
C GLU A 37 7.98 9.54 -13.44
N ILE A 38 8.76 10.57 -13.14
CA ILE A 38 9.22 10.88 -11.79
C ILE A 38 8.14 11.58 -10.98
N ASP A 39 8.18 11.43 -9.66
CA ASP A 39 7.24 12.07 -8.73
C ASP A 39 5.76 11.83 -9.09
N ARG A 40 5.45 10.60 -9.53
CA ARG A 40 4.09 10.12 -9.81
C ARG A 40 3.86 8.73 -9.26
N LEU A 41 2.66 8.51 -8.73
CA LEU A 41 2.19 7.18 -8.33
C LEU A 41 1.46 6.49 -9.49
N PHE A 42 1.83 5.24 -9.74
CA PHE A 42 1.23 4.37 -10.74
C PHE A 42 1.12 2.93 -10.23
N PRO A 43 0.24 2.08 -10.79
CA PRO A 43 0.20 0.67 -10.44
C PRO A 43 1.52 0.00 -10.82
N HIS A 44 2.02 -0.93 -9.99
CA HIS A 44 3.28 -1.61 -10.28
C HIS A 44 3.18 -2.37 -11.61
N PRO A 45 4.14 -2.26 -12.55
CA PRO A 45 4.04 -2.85 -13.89
C PRO A 45 3.83 -4.38 -13.86
N ALA A 46 4.50 -5.08 -12.95
CA ALA A 46 4.31 -6.53 -12.75
C ALA A 46 3.20 -6.92 -11.75
N TYR A 47 2.93 -6.12 -10.71
CA TYR A 47 2.11 -6.51 -9.55
C TYR A 47 0.89 -5.61 -9.31
N GLY A 48 0.56 -4.74 -10.26
CA GLY A 48 -0.55 -3.81 -10.13
C GLY A 48 -1.89 -4.51 -9.92
N ALA A 49 -2.09 -5.68 -10.54
CA ALA A 49 -3.27 -6.51 -10.35
C ALA A 49 -3.43 -7.02 -8.90
N ASN A 50 -2.32 -7.15 -8.18
CA ASN A 50 -2.28 -7.58 -6.77
C ASN A 50 -2.46 -6.39 -5.81
N GLY A 51 -2.75 -5.18 -6.33
CA GLY A 51 -2.95 -3.97 -5.55
C GLY A 51 -1.65 -3.25 -5.17
N TRP A 52 -0.54 -3.54 -5.85
CA TRP A 52 0.74 -2.87 -5.59
C TRP A 52 0.85 -1.57 -6.37
N ALA A 53 1.36 -0.53 -5.71
CA ALA A 53 1.66 0.77 -6.31
C ALA A 53 3.17 1.02 -6.31
N SER A 54 3.63 1.87 -7.23
CA SER A 54 5.03 2.25 -7.41
C SER A 54 5.15 3.73 -7.76
N ALA A 55 6.28 4.32 -7.40
CA ALA A 55 6.67 5.67 -7.76
C ALA A 55 8.16 5.71 -8.07
N THR A 56 8.55 6.40 -9.13
CA THR A 56 9.95 6.62 -9.51
C THR A 56 10.39 7.96 -8.95
N ASN A 57 11.50 8.00 -8.20
CA ASN A 57 12.06 9.20 -7.57
C ASN A 57 11.00 10.11 -6.92
N PRO A 58 10.44 9.72 -5.77
CA PRO A 58 9.35 10.46 -5.14
C PRO A 58 9.79 11.87 -4.73
N GLY A 59 8.98 12.86 -5.07
CA GLY A 59 9.15 14.26 -4.73
C GLY A 59 7.93 14.80 -3.99
N GLU A 60 7.76 16.12 -4.04
CA GLU A 60 6.73 16.82 -3.28
C GLU A 60 5.31 16.36 -3.65
N ARG A 61 5.07 16.04 -4.93
CA ARG A 61 3.72 15.67 -5.40
C ARG A 61 3.28 14.32 -4.83
N THR A 62 4.22 13.40 -4.59
CA THR A 62 3.93 12.05 -4.09
C THR A 62 4.18 11.87 -2.59
N HIS A 63 4.86 12.83 -1.95
CA HIS A 63 5.30 12.73 -0.56
C HIS A 63 4.18 12.42 0.42
N ARG A 64 3.11 13.23 0.42
CA ARG A 64 1.94 13.07 1.31
C ARG A 64 1.30 11.70 1.17
N THR A 65 1.01 11.29 -0.06
CA THR A 65 0.36 9.99 -0.32
C THR A 65 1.25 8.81 0.04
N LEU A 66 2.56 8.91 -0.18
CA LEU A 66 3.50 7.86 0.24
C LEU A 66 3.59 7.74 1.76
N GLN A 67 3.56 8.85 2.50
CA GLN A 67 3.50 8.82 3.97
C GLN A 67 2.24 8.12 4.47
N GLU A 68 1.09 8.39 3.84
CA GLU A 68 -0.17 7.71 4.18
C GLU A 68 -0.10 6.19 3.92
N PHE A 69 0.45 5.80 2.77
CA PHE A 69 0.63 4.38 2.42
C PHE A 69 1.58 3.66 3.37
N LEU A 70 2.71 4.29 3.69
CA LEU A 70 3.68 3.74 4.62
C LEU A 70 3.09 3.63 6.04
N GLY A 71 2.40 4.67 6.51
CA GLY A 71 1.72 4.64 7.80
C GLY A 71 0.71 3.49 7.90
N PHE A 72 -0.08 3.29 6.84
CA PHE A 72 -1.02 2.18 6.75
C PHE A 72 -0.33 0.80 6.72
N ALA A 73 0.76 0.67 5.96
CA ALA A 73 1.51 -0.58 5.86
C ALA A 73 2.15 -0.96 7.21
N LEU A 74 2.77 0.00 7.89
CA LEU A 74 3.40 -0.21 9.19
C LEU A 74 2.39 -0.61 10.27
N GLN A 75 1.16 -0.10 10.23
CA GLN A 75 0.10 -0.51 11.16
C GLN A 75 -0.41 -1.94 10.93
N ARG A 76 -0.12 -2.53 9.77
CA ARG A 76 -0.59 -3.87 9.38
C ARG A 76 0.47 -4.96 9.50
N ALA A 77 1.73 -4.58 9.71
CA ALA A 77 2.87 -5.49 9.91
C ALA A 77 2.87 -6.09 11.32
#